data_AF-F8D384-F1
#
_entry.id   AF-F8D384-F1
#
_cell.length_a   1.000
_cell.length_b   1.000
_cell.length_c   1.000
_cell.angle_alpha   90.00
_cell.angle_beta   90.00
_cell.angle_gamma   90.00
#
_symmetry.space_group_name_H-M   'P 1'
#
loop_
_entity.id
_entity.type
_entity.pdbx_description
1 polymer ?
#
loop_
_entity_poly.entity_id
_entity_poly.type
_entity_poly.pdbx_seq_one_letter_code
_entity_poly.pdbx_strand_id
1 'polypeptide(L)'
;MTTLVVCLDRTDDVGRRTGLQSPIVGWEAVRALVTDIGLADPEDSGVNTLLETLRVAQDLRDDDEEAIVAVVSGDRESMVSADRAVARQLDDLIAEYDPDSAIVVLDSAEDERLVPIVESRVRVDSVDRVVVRQARDIESTYYLMKQFLADEELRQTVLVPLGLTLLVFPVLAMRIGAAEGAAAITTVIGLFLLYKGFNVDEIVTGLAHQIRESLYSGQVSVVTYVVAAGLTFVGLFVGALGVSSLGETQGVVVPAVRFAYDSIPWLAVAALTASAGRLLDEVIGEEPIRSSFLNLPFIVVAVGLVIRGFAAYFLQQQNVIRAVDIPPIELGVLSIEQFTVEAGQRLALYVVTAIVVSLVGARVASYFGGAEDDGEPAVPNGGGGTGTGTEPDSEVPDGGPSSAPVPTPEPDTVTDGEDDHETEREPNSDTEADAGAEADADSETDSNADT
;
A
#
# COMPACT_ATOMS: atom_id res chain seq x y z
N MET A 1 39.44 6.30 -27.23
CA MET A 1 39.08 5.24 -26.28
C MET A 1 38.35 4.20 -27.08
N THR A 2 38.70 2.95 -26.87
CA THR A 2 38.20 1.83 -27.67
C THR A 2 37.30 0.99 -26.80
N THR A 3 36.02 0.90 -27.18
CA THR A 3 34.96 0.29 -26.38
C THR A 3 34.43 -0.96 -27.08
N LEU A 4 34.44 -2.08 -26.36
CA LEU A 4 33.86 -3.34 -26.80
C LEU A 4 32.36 -3.39 -26.46
N VAL A 5 31.49 -3.30 -27.45
CA VAL A 5 30.04 -3.51 -27.28
C VAL A 5 29.75 -4.98 -27.55
N VAL A 6 29.48 -5.73 -26.47
CA VAL A 6 29.37 -7.18 -26.50
C VAL A 6 27.95 -7.66 -26.19
N CYS A 7 27.36 -8.40 -27.13
CA CYS A 7 26.13 -9.17 -26.92
C CYS A 7 26.51 -10.55 -26.37
N LEU A 8 25.93 -10.95 -25.25
CA LEU A 8 26.19 -12.24 -24.63
C LEU A 8 25.04 -13.23 -24.89
N ASP A 9 25.37 -14.44 -25.32
CA ASP A 9 24.42 -15.54 -25.58
C ASP A 9 24.97 -16.84 -24.98
N ARG A 10 24.55 -17.17 -23.77
CA ARG A 10 25.10 -18.30 -23.02
C ARG A 10 24.72 -19.66 -23.61
N THR A 11 23.59 -19.75 -24.31
CA THR A 11 23.03 -21.02 -24.81
C THR A 11 23.41 -21.36 -26.24
N ASP A 12 24.20 -20.49 -26.90
CA ASP A 12 24.57 -20.62 -28.31
C ASP A 12 23.34 -20.68 -29.23
N ASP A 13 22.41 -19.78 -28.96
CA ASP A 13 21.22 -19.57 -29.78
C ASP A 13 21.55 -19.05 -31.17
N VAL A 14 22.55 -18.18 -31.23
CA VAL A 14 23.09 -17.60 -32.47
C VAL A 14 23.71 -18.68 -33.35
N GLY A 15 24.65 -19.47 -32.82
CA GLY A 15 25.31 -20.53 -33.57
C GLY A 15 24.37 -21.65 -33.98
N ARG A 16 23.40 -22.01 -33.11
CA ARG A 16 22.37 -23.03 -33.42
C ARG A 16 21.51 -22.66 -34.64
N ARG A 17 21.13 -21.39 -34.77
CA ARG A 17 20.15 -20.96 -35.79
C ARG A 17 20.81 -20.58 -37.11
N THR A 18 22.03 -20.05 -37.05
CA THR A 18 22.72 -19.51 -38.24
C THR A 18 23.86 -20.40 -38.74
N GLY A 19 24.36 -21.33 -37.92
CA GLY A 19 25.52 -22.15 -38.23
C GLY A 19 26.85 -21.39 -38.20
N LEU A 20 26.83 -20.12 -37.79
CA LEU A 20 28.03 -19.29 -37.62
C LEU A 20 28.80 -19.69 -36.35
N GLN A 21 30.11 -19.49 -36.38
CA GLN A 21 30.99 -19.75 -35.23
C GLN A 21 31.23 -18.43 -34.49
N SER A 22 30.98 -18.42 -33.18
CA SER A 22 31.31 -17.29 -32.31
C SER A 22 32.82 -17.26 -31.96
N PRO A 23 33.42 -16.06 -31.79
CA PRO A 23 32.76 -14.76 -31.73
C PRO A 23 32.51 -14.18 -33.12
N ILE A 24 31.35 -13.53 -33.29
CA ILE A 24 31.02 -12.79 -34.52
C ILE A 24 31.38 -11.33 -34.27
N VAL A 25 32.33 -10.80 -35.05
CA VAL A 25 32.91 -9.48 -34.81
C VAL A 25 32.66 -8.55 -35.99
N GLY A 26 32.34 -7.30 -35.69
CA GLY A 26 32.16 -6.23 -36.66
C GLY A 26 30.69 -5.85 -36.87
N TRP A 27 30.46 -4.55 -37.07
CA TRP A 27 29.11 -3.99 -37.19
C TRP A 27 28.32 -4.58 -38.37
N GLU A 28 28.97 -4.78 -39.52
CA GLU A 28 28.33 -5.37 -40.70
C GLU A 28 27.96 -6.84 -40.49
N ALA A 29 28.84 -7.61 -39.82
CA ALA A 29 28.60 -9.02 -39.52
C ALA A 29 27.42 -9.18 -38.55
N VAL A 30 27.37 -8.35 -37.50
CA VAL A 30 26.27 -8.37 -36.53
C VAL A 30 24.96 -7.86 -37.16
N ARG A 31 25.00 -6.87 -38.06
CA ARG A 31 23.82 -6.41 -38.80
C ARG A 31 23.26 -7.47 -39.75
N ALA A 32 24.12 -8.24 -40.42
CA ALA A 32 23.70 -9.38 -41.21
C ALA A 32 23.06 -10.45 -40.32
N LEU A 33 23.68 -10.74 -39.16
CA LEU A 33 23.18 -11.70 -38.19
C LEU A 33 21.77 -11.35 -37.67
N VAL A 34 21.50 -10.08 -37.35
CA VAL A 34 20.17 -9.60 -36.96
C VAL A 34 19.12 -9.96 -38.02
N THR A 35 19.47 -9.78 -39.29
CA THR A 35 18.57 -10.04 -40.41
C THR A 35 18.30 -11.54 -40.53
N ASP A 36 19.33 -12.37 -40.42
CA ASP A 36 19.20 -13.83 -40.51
C ASP A 36 18.38 -14.41 -39.36
N ILE A 37 18.64 -13.98 -38.12
CA ILE A 37 17.90 -14.44 -36.94
C ILE A 37 16.46 -13.91 -36.98
N GLY A 38 16.25 -12.64 -37.30
CA GLY A 38 14.91 -12.04 -37.35
C GLY A 38 14.01 -12.60 -38.46
N LEU A 39 14.59 -13.06 -39.57
CA LEU A 39 13.84 -13.77 -40.62
C LEU A 39 13.51 -15.21 -40.22
N ALA A 40 14.36 -15.85 -39.40
CA ALA A 40 14.13 -17.20 -38.91
C ALA A 40 13.09 -17.25 -37.79
N ASP A 41 13.13 -16.29 -36.86
CA ASP A 41 12.22 -16.18 -35.72
C ASP A 41 11.99 -14.71 -35.33
N PRO A 42 10.90 -14.07 -35.81
CA PRO A 42 10.63 -12.66 -35.55
C PRO A 42 10.17 -12.36 -34.11
N GLU A 43 9.80 -13.37 -33.33
CA GLU A 43 9.36 -13.20 -31.93
C GLU A 43 10.51 -13.33 -30.93
N ASP A 44 11.70 -13.69 -31.40
CA ASP A 44 12.88 -13.88 -30.58
C ASP A 44 13.37 -12.58 -29.94
N SER A 45 13.61 -12.61 -28.63
CA SER A 45 14.10 -11.45 -27.89
C SER A 45 15.54 -11.09 -28.26
N GLY A 46 16.36 -12.06 -28.69
CA GLY A 46 17.74 -11.89 -29.11
C GLY A 46 17.90 -10.98 -30.33
N VAL A 47 16.89 -10.89 -31.20
CA VAL A 47 16.85 -9.90 -32.28
C VAL A 47 16.92 -8.48 -31.72
N ASN A 48 16.17 -8.20 -30.65
CA ASN A 48 16.18 -6.90 -30.00
C ASN A 48 17.49 -6.64 -29.26
N THR A 49 18.11 -7.67 -28.67
CA THR A 49 19.44 -7.58 -28.04
C THR A 49 20.51 -7.18 -29.04
N LEU A 50 20.53 -7.81 -30.22
CA LEU A 50 21.49 -7.49 -31.27
C LEU A 50 21.24 -6.10 -31.87
N LEU A 51 19.98 -5.69 -32.02
CA LEU A 51 19.62 -4.33 -32.45
C LEU A 51 20.10 -3.27 -31.45
N GLU A 52 19.91 -3.51 -30.14
CA GLU A 52 20.41 -2.61 -29.10
C GLU A 52 21.94 -2.56 -29.10
N THR A 53 22.61 -3.70 -29.28
CA THR A 53 24.08 -3.77 -29.43
C THR A 53 24.58 -2.90 -30.59
N LEU A 54 23.92 -2.95 -31.75
CA LEU A 54 24.27 -2.12 -32.91
C LEU A 54 24.00 -0.63 -32.66
N ARG A 55 22.91 -0.31 -31.95
CA ARG A 55 22.53 1.05 -31.60
C ARG A 55 23.54 1.68 -30.64
N VAL A 56 23.88 0.99 -29.55
CA VAL A 56 24.90 1.45 -28.59
C VAL A 56 26.23 1.70 -29.29
N ALA A 57 26.65 0.80 -30.19
CA ALA A 57 27.88 0.98 -30.95
C ALA A 57 27.81 2.15 -31.96
N GLN A 58 26.62 2.48 -32.46
CA GLN A 58 26.42 3.66 -33.31
C GLN A 58 26.51 4.94 -32.49
N ASP A 59 25.85 5.00 -31.33
CA ASP A 59 25.88 6.14 -30.43
C ASP A 59 27.32 6.50 -30.02
N LEU A 60 28.14 5.49 -29.68
CA LEU A 60 29.57 5.68 -29.38
C LEU A 60 30.38 6.27 -30.56
N ARG A 61 30.11 5.84 -31.80
CA ARG A 61 30.80 6.38 -32.99
C ARG A 61 30.38 7.81 -33.29
N ASP A 62 29.12 8.15 -33.04
CA ASP A 62 28.61 9.51 -33.21
C ASP A 62 29.27 10.47 -32.20
N ASP A 63 29.71 9.95 -31.05
CA ASP A 63 30.50 10.64 -30.02
C ASP A 63 32.04 10.60 -30.26
N ASP A 64 32.49 10.19 -31.45
CA ASP A 64 33.90 10.07 -31.86
C ASP A 64 34.71 9.05 -31.02
N GLU A 65 34.04 8.03 -30.46
CA GLU A 65 34.64 6.88 -29.80
C GLU A 65 34.75 5.66 -30.75
N GLU A 66 35.80 4.85 -30.57
CA GLU A 66 36.01 3.67 -31.39
C GLU A 66 35.23 2.48 -30.80
N ALA A 67 34.19 2.04 -31.51
CA ALA A 67 33.31 0.96 -31.04
C ALA A 67 33.49 -0.35 -31.84
N ILE A 68 33.92 -1.40 -31.15
CA ILE A 68 34.01 -2.77 -31.66
C ILE A 68 32.74 -3.51 -31.23
N VAL A 69 32.03 -4.08 -32.21
CA VAL A 69 30.81 -4.86 -31.94
C VAL A 69 31.17 -6.33 -31.98
N ALA A 70 30.81 -7.08 -30.95
CA ALA A 70 30.99 -8.52 -30.91
C ALA A 70 29.77 -9.26 -30.34
N VAL A 71 29.50 -10.44 -30.88
CA VAL A 71 28.55 -11.40 -30.30
C VAL A 71 29.36 -12.59 -29.81
N VAL A 72 29.21 -12.90 -28.52
CA VAL A 72 29.96 -13.95 -27.85
C VAL A 72 28.98 -14.98 -27.32
N SER A 73 29.20 -16.22 -27.73
CA SER A 73 28.27 -17.32 -27.42
C SER A 73 28.93 -18.42 -26.59
N GLY A 74 28.13 -19.09 -25.76
CA GLY A 74 28.54 -20.27 -25.01
C GLY A 74 28.75 -21.52 -25.87
N ASP A 75 28.96 -22.65 -25.20
CA ASP A 75 29.16 -23.96 -25.82
C ASP A 75 28.23 -24.97 -25.14
N ARG A 76 27.66 -25.87 -25.93
CA ARG A 76 26.42 -26.61 -25.66
C ARG A 76 26.62 -27.86 -24.80
N GLU A 77 27.85 -28.32 -24.60
CA GLU A 77 28.12 -29.61 -23.95
C GLU A 77 27.93 -29.60 -22.41
N SER A 78 28.11 -28.46 -21.73
CA SER A 78 27.94 -28.32 -20.29
C SER A 78 27.93 -26.84 -19.82
N MET A 79 27.31 -26.54 -18.67
CA MET A 79 27.35 -25.18 -18.10
C MET A 79 28.78 -24.67 -17.86
N VAL A 80 29.71 -25.55 -17.49
CA VAL A 80 31.12 -25.19 -17.26
C VAL A 80 31.88 -24.99 -18.56
N SER A 81 31.48 -25.66 -19.65
CA SER A 81 32.06 -25.43 -20.98
C SER A 81 31.55 -24.15 -21.62
N ALA A 82 30.30 -23.74 -21.36
CA ALA A 82 29.75 -22.48 -21.85
C ALA A 82 30.49 -21.26 -21.30
N ASP A 83 30.62 -21.17 -19.97
CA ASP A 83 31.34 -20.08 -19.30
C ASP A 83 32.82 -20.02 -19.74
N ARG A 84 33.46 -21.18 -19.96
CA ARG A 84 34.84 -21.28 -20.49
C ARG A 84 34.96 -20.96 -21.97
N ALA A 85 33.92 -21.17 -22.78
CA ALA A 85 33.91 -20.80 -24.19
C ALA A 85 33.83 -19.29 -24.33
N VAL A 86 32.89 -18.66 -23.62
CA VAL A 86 32.75 -17.20 -23.52
C VAL A 86 34.06 -16.56 -23.06
N ALA A 87 34.67 -17.10 -22.00
CA ALA A 87 35.96 -16.65 -21.50
C ALA A 87 37.07 -16.65 -22.58
N ARG A 88 37.20 -17.76 -23.34
CA ARG A 88 38.21 -17.88 -24.40
C ARG A 88 37.97 -16.89 -25.53
N GLN A 89 36.71 -16.76 -25.97
CA GLN A 89 36.35 -15.81 -27.03
C GLN A 89 36.64 -14.37 -26.60
N LEU A 90 36.39 -14.01 -25.34
CA LEU A 90 36.78 -12.72 -24.79
C LEU A 90 38.29 -12.53 -24.74
N ASP A 91 39.05 -13.57 -24.33
CA ASP A 91 40.50 -13.51 -24.31
C ASP A 91 41.07 -13.26 -25.72
N ASP A 92 40.48 -13.87 -26.76
CA ASP A 92 40.83 -13.66 -28.16
C ASP A 92 40.49 -12.22 -28.63
N LEU A 93 39.30 -11.71 -28.28
CA LEU A 93 38.88 -10.34 -28.60
C LEU A 93 39.78 -9.29 -27.94
N ILE A 94 40.17 -9.51 -26.68
CA ILE A 94 41.07 -8.59 -25.97
C ILE A 94 42.47 -8.63 -26.58
N ALA A 95 42.97 -9.81 -26.95
CA ALA A 95 44.27 -9.95 -27.57
C ALA A 95 44.34 -9.30 -28.96
N GLU A 96 43.25 -9.31 -29.72
CA GLU A 96 43.19 -8.74 -31.07
C GLU A 96 42.94 -7.23 -31.08
N TYR A 97 42.04 -6.75 -30.21
CA TYR A 97 41.53 -5.37 -30.29
C TYR A 97 41.90 -4.46 -29.11
N ASP A 98 42.46 -4.99 -28.02
CA ASP A 98 42.92 -4.25 -26.83
C ASP A 98 41.94 -3.15 -26.33
N PRO A 99 40.66 -3.50 -26.03
CA PRO A 99 39.65 -2.51 -25.64
C PRO A 99 39.92 -1.92 -24.24
N ASP A 100 39.70 -0.61 -24.09
CA ASP A 100 39.81 0.12 -22.83
C ASP A 100 38.66 -0.22 -21.86
N SER A 101 37.46 -0.42 -22.41
CA SER A 101 36.26 -0.78 -21.66
C SER A 101 35.26 -1.58 -22.50
N ALA A 102 34.21 -2.07 -21.85
CA ALA A 102 33.14 -2.84 -22.47
C ALA A 102 31.76 -2.38 -22.02
N ILE A 103 30.80 -2.46 -22.95
CA ILE A 103 29.36 -2.34 -22.69
C ILE A 103 28.74 -3.71 -22.99
N VAL A 104 28.08 -4.28 -22.00
CA VAL A 104 27.47 -5.62 -22.13
C VAL A 104 25.98 -5.47 -22.42
N VAL A 105 25.48 -6.13 -23.45
CA VAL A 105 24.05 -6.15 -23.82
C VAL A 105 23.50 -7.57 -23.68
N LEU A 106 22.36 -7.71 -23.00
CA LEU A 106 21.74 -9.01 -22.70
C LEU A 106 20.22 -8.89 -22.56
N ASP A 107 19.48 -9.98 -22.82
CA ASP A 107 18.01 -10.06 -22.68
C ASP A 107 17.51 -11.10 -21.68
N SER A 108 18.40 -11.99 -21.20
CA SER A 108 18.02 -13.06 -20.27
C SER A 108 18.80 -13.04 -18.96
N ALA A 109 18.16 -13.54 -17.90
CA ALA A 109 18.80 -13.75 -16.61
C ALA A 109 19.85 -14.88 -16.65
N GLU A 110 19.87 -15.71 -17.71
CA GLU A 110 20.89 -16.73 -17.90
C GLU A 110 22.18 -16.12 -18.46
N ASP A 111 22.07 -15.15 -19.37
CA ASP A 111 23.20 -14.40 -19.95
C ASP A 111 23.81 -13.42 -18.96
N GLU A 112 23.01 -12.86 -18.05
CA GLU A 112 23.50 -12.01 -16.96
C GLU A 112 24.55 -12.71 -16.08
N ARG A 113 24.53 -14.05 -16.03
CA ARG A 113 25.55 -14.83 -15.29
C ARG A 113 26.93 -14.78 -15.92
N LEU A 114 27.04 -14.34 -17.18
CA LEU A 114 28.31 -14.16 -17.88
C LEU A 114 28.95 -12.79 -17.59
N VAL A 115 28.21 -11.83 -17.03
CA VAL A 115 28.74 -10.49 -16.70
C VAL A 115 30.01 -10.55 -15.84
N PRO A 116 30.07 -11.34 -14.74
CA PRO A 116 31.30 -11.44 -13.94
C PRO A 116 32.51 -12.00 -14.71
N ILE A 117 32.28 -12.77 -15.77
CA ILE A 117 33.35 -13.31 -16.63
C ILE A 117 33.93 -12.19 -17.49
N VAL A 118 33.08 -11.29 -18.01
CA VAL A 118 33.50 -10.09 -18.73
C VAL A 118 34.25 -9.12 -17.82
N GLU A 119 33.68 -8.81 -16.65
CA GLU A 119 34.29 -7.92 -15.64
C GLU A 119 35.68 -8.39 -15.20
N SER A 120 35.93 -9.70 -15.18
CA SER A 120 37.24 -10.26 -14.81
C SER A 120 38.34 -10.06 -15.86
N ARG A 121 38.00 -9.59 -17.08
CA ARG A 121 38.92 -9.50 -18.24
C ARG A 121 39.05 -8.09 -18.78
N VAL A 122 37.96 -7.34 -18.80
CA VAL A 122 37.90 -5.96 -19.30
C VAL A 122 37.02 -5.14 -18.36
N ARG A 123 37.32 -3.84 -18.24
CA ARG A 123 36.49 -2.92 -17.45
C ARG A 123 35.11 -2.81 -18.09
N VAL A 124 34.06 -3.14 -17.34
CA VAL A 124 32.68 -2.96 -17.80
C VAL A 124 32.16 -1.60 -17.34
N ASP A 125 31.83 -0.73 -18.28
CA ASP A 125 31.29 0.61 -17.99
C ASP A 125 29.75 0.58 -17.83
N SER A 126 29.06 -0.32 -18.53
CA SER A 126 27.61 -0.50 -18.39
C SER A 126 27.13 -1.90 -18.79
N VAL A 127 25.95 -2.26 -18.26
CA VAL A 127 25.21 -3.49 -18.61
C VAL A 127 23.80 -3.11 -19.00
N ASP A 128 23.48 -3.25 -20.28
CA ASP A 128 22.18 -2.96 -20.86
C ASP A 128 21.30 -4.21 -20.92
N ARG A 129 20.07 -4.09 -20.41
CA ARG A 129 19.12 -5.19 -20.25
C ARG A 129 17.91 -4.95 -21.14
N VAL A 130 17.81 -5.74 -22.21
CA VAL A 130 16.71 -5.65 -23.18
C VAL A 130 15.52 -6.48 -22.71
N VAL A 131 14.33 -5.87 -22.61
CA VAL A 131 13.10 -6.55 -22.16
C VAL A 131 11.98 -6.38 -23.17
N VAL A 132 11.51 -7.49 -23.75
CA VAL A 132 10.39 -7.52 -24.71
C VAL A 132 9.06 -7.82 -23.99
N ARG A 133 8.01 -7.03 -24.24
CA ARG A 133 6.69 -7.21 -23.60
C ARG A 133 5.75 -8.07 -24.46
N GLN A 134 5.43 -9.29 -24.01
CA GLN A 134 4.45 -10.18 -24.61
C GLN A 134 3.12 -10.19 -23.83
N ALA A 135 1.97 -10.22 -24.51
CA ALA A 135 0.64 -10.39 -23.89
C ALA A 135 0.35 -11.89 -23.64
N ARG A 136 -0.32 -12.25 -22.52
CA ARG A 136 -0.56 -13.65 -22.10
C ARG A 136 -2.02 -14.10 -22.30
N ASP A 137 -2.21 -15.39 -22.62
CA ASP A 137 -3.48 -16.02 -23.07
C ASP A 137 -4.53 -16.36 -21.98
N ILE A 138 -5.79 -16.47 -22.43
CA ILE A 138 -7.06 -16.68 -21.67
C ILE A 138 -7.07 -17.93 -20.78
N GLU A 139 -6.28 -18.96 -21.09
CA GLU A 139 -6.19 -20.19 -20.29
C GLU A 139 -5.73 -19.92 -18.84
N SER A 140 -4.81 -18.99 -18.67
CA SER A 140 -4.33 -18.58 -17.35
C SER A 140 -5.46 -17.97 -16.49
N THR A 141 -6.41 -17.27 -17.12
CA THR A 141 -7.57 -16.69 -16.43
C THR A 141 -8.54 -17.76 -15.93
N TYR A 142 -8.74 -18.84 -16.70
CA TYR A 142 -9.58 -19.96 -16.27
C TYR A 142 -9.04 -20.63 -15.00
N TYR A 143 -7.74 -20.90 -14.94
CA TYR A 143 -7.12 -21.51 -13.76
C TYR A 143 -7.17 -20.58 -12.54
N LEU A 144 -6.96 -19.27 -12.75
CA LEU A 144 -7.08 -18.29 -11.67
C LEU A 144 -8.51 -18.26 -11.10
N MET A 145 -9.53 -18.27 -11.95
CA MET A 145 -10.93 -18.31 -11.52
C MET A 145 -11.25 -19.59 -10.74
N LYS A 146 -10.75 -20.74 -11.22
CA LYS A 146 -10.91 -22.03 -10.55
C LYS A 146 -10.26 -22.04 -9.16
N GLN A 147 -9.07 -21.46 -9.03
CA GLN A 147 -8.37 -21.35 -7.75
C GLN A 147 -9.11 -20.44 -6.77
N PHE A 148 -9.61 -19.29 -7.25
CA PHE A 148 -10.43 -18.37 -6.46
C PHE A 148 -11.69 -19.04 -5.90
N LEU A 149 -12.34 -19.89 -6.69
CA LEU A 149 -13.53 -20.64 -6.28
C LEU A 149 -13.21 -21.76 -5.27
N ALA A 150 -12.01 -22.35 -5.36
CA ALA A 150 -11.58 -23.44 -4.48
C ALA A 150 -11.19 -22.96 -3.08
N ASP A 151 -10.67 -21.74 -2.96
CA ASP A 151 -10.26 -21.12 -1.71
C ASP A 151 -11.48 -20.79 -0.82
N GLU A 152 -11.52 -21.37 0.39
CA GLU A 152 -12.63 -21.15 1.34
C GLU A 152 -12.69 -19.70 1.84
N GLU A 153 -11.54 -19.09 2.11
CA GLU A 153 -11.47 -17.76 2.69
C GLU A 153 -11.94 -16.70 1.68
N LEU A 154 -11.46 -16.82 0.44
CA LEU A 154 -11.89 -15.94 -0.65
C LEU A 154 -13.36 -16.14 -1.00
N ARG A 155 -13.83 -17.40 -1.05
CA ARG A 155 -15.24 -17.71 -1.29
C ARG A 155 -16.14 -17.14 -0.20
N GLN A 156 -15.79 -17.30 1.07
CA GLN A 156 -16.59 -16.75 2.17
C GLN A 156 -16.57 -15.22 2.20
N THR A 157 -15.42 -14.61 1.90
CA THR A 157 -15.28 -13.15 2.00
C THR A 157 -15.90 -12.42 0.82
N VAL A 158 -15.87 -13.00 -0.38
CA VAL A 158 -16.33 -12.33 -1.61
C VAL A 158 -17.62 -12.94 -2.15
N LEU A 159 -17.66 -14.26 -2.35
CA LEU A 159 -18.82 -14.91 -2.98
C LEU A 159 -20.06 -14.90 -2.09
N VAL A 160 -19.91 -15.08 -0.78
CA VAL A 160 -21.07 -15.13 0.13
C VAL A 160 -21.79 -13.78 0.22
N PRO A 161 -21.13 -12.63 0.48
CA PRO A 161 -21.80 -11.34 0.48
C PRO A 161 -22.39 -10.99 -0.88
N LEU A 162 -21.69 -11.30 -1.98
CA LEU A 162 -22.17 -11.07 -3.33
C LEU A 162 -23.42 -11.91 -3.64
N GLY A 163 -23.37 -13.23 -3.39
CA GLY A 163 -24.49 -14.14 -3.61
C GLY A 163 -25.70 -13.79 -2.73
N LEU A 164 -25.47 -13.45 -1.46
CA LEU A 164 -26.53 -12.99 -0.57
C LEU A 164 -27.15 -11.67 -1.05
N THR A 165 -26.34 -10.75 -1.57
CA THR A 165 -26.82 -9.50 -2.17
C THR A 165 -27.71 -9.77 -3.38
N LEU A 166 -27.27 -10.62 -4.32
CA LEU A 166 -28.06 -10.99 -5.49
C LEU A 166 -29.39 -11.66 -5.10
N LEU A 167 -29.42 -12.41 -4.00
CA LEU A 167 -30.62 -13.10 -3.52
C LEU A 167 -31.58 -12.16 -2.78
N VAL A 168 -31.05 -11.32 -1.89
CA VAL A 168 -31.84 -10.49 -0.97
C VAL A 168 -32.29 -9.19 -1.63
N PHE A 169 -31.49 -8.59 -2.50
CA PHE A 169 -31.78 -7.31 -3.14
C PHE A 169 -33.14 -7.27 -3.85
N PRO A 170 -33.51 -8.25 -4.71
CA PRO A 170 -34.82 -8.23 -5.38
C PRO A 170 -35.99 -8.26 -4.39
N VAL A 171 -35.86 -9.03 -3.30
CA VAL A 171 -36.90 -9.15 -2.27
C VAL A 171 -37.09 -7.83 -1.53
N LEU A 172 -36.00 -7.16 -1.15
CA LEU A 172 -36.04 -5.86 -0.50
C LEU A 172 -36.56 -4.79 -1.45
N ALA A 173 -36.11 -4.80 -2.71
CA ALA A 173 -36.56 -3.86 -3.73
C ALA A 173 -38.08 -3.94 -3.94
N MET A 174 -38.68 -5.13 -3.86
CA MET A 174 -40.13 -5.31 -3.97
C MET A 174 -40.91 -4.89 -2.72
N ARG A 175 -40.34 -5.03 -1.51
CA ARG A 175 -41.07 -4.76 -0.25
C ARG A 175 -40.97 -3.32 0.24
N ILE A 176 -39.77 -2.76 0.23
CA ILE A 176 -39.48 -1.43 0.78
C ILE A 176 -39.01 -0.45 -0.30
N GLY A 177 -38.62 -0.96 -1.48
CA GLY A 177 -38.17 -0.14 -2.60
C GLY A 177 -36.68 -0.30 -2.87
N ALA A 178 -36.27 -0.09 -4.12
CA ALA A 178 -34.91 -0.39 -4.57
C ALA A 178 -33.84 0.45 -3.85
N ALA A 179 -34.11 1.74 -3.60
CA ALA A 179 -33.17 2.63 -2.92
C ALA A 179 -32.93 2.21 -1.46
N GLU A 180 -34.01 1.95 -0.72
CA GLU A 180 -33.95 1.53 0.68
C GLU A 180 -33.33 0.13 0.82
N GLY A 181 -33.66 -0.77 -0.11
CA GLY A 181 -33.04 -2.08 -0.20
C GLY A 181 -31.53 -2.02 -0.47
N ALA A 182 -31.10 -1.18 -1.41
CA ALA A 182 -29.68 -0.96 -1.69
C ALA A 182 -28.96 -0.36 -0.48
N ALA A 183 -29.57 0.62 0.20
CA ALA A 183 -29.01 1.25 1.39
C ALA A 183 -28.82 0.24 2.54
N ALA A 184 -29.83 -0.62 2.78
CA ALA A 184 -29.75 -1.67 3.79
C ALA A 184 -28.62 -2.67 3.49
N ILE A 185 -28.53 -3.14 2.24
CA ILE A 185 -27.48 -4.07 1.81
C ILE A 185 -26.10 -3.43 1.92
N THR A 186 -25.94 -2.20 1.44
CA THR A 186 -24.68 -1.46 1.52
C THR A 186 -24.23 -1.29 2.96
N THR A 187 -25.17 -1.03 3.86
CA THR A 187 -24.90 -0.92 5.30
C THR A 187 -24.40 -2.25 5.87
N VAL A 188 -25.05 -3.36 5.54
CA VAL A 188 -24.65 -4.70 6.02
C VAL A 188 -23.30 -5.11 5.46
N ILE A 189 -23.06 -4.93 4.16
CA ILE A 189 -21.77 -5.21 3.52
C ILE A 189 -20.67 -4.34 4.11
N GLY A 190 -20.92 -3.04 4.26
CA GLY A 190 -19.97 -2.11 4.86
C GLY A 190 -19.60 -2.52 6.29
N LEU A 191 -20.58 -2.91 7.10
CA LEU A 191 -20.35 -3.42 8.45
C LEU A 191 -19.54 -4.73 8.44
N PHE A 192 -19.82 -5.64 7.51
CA PHE A 192 -19.07 -6.88 7.34
C PHE A 192 -17.61 -6.62 6.94
N LEU A 193 -17.37 -5.69 6.02
CA LEU A 193 -16.01 -5.30 5.61
C LEU A 193 -15.24 -4.65 6.75
N LEU A 194 -15.89 -3.81 7.57
CA LEU A 194 -15.27 -3.26 8.77
C LEU A 194 -14.95 -4.35 9.80
N TYR A 195 -15.87 -5.29 10.02
CA TYR A 195 -15.65 -6.44 10.90
C TYR A 195 -14.41 -7.24 10.50
N LYS A 196 -14.28 -7.56 9.19
CA LYS A 196 -13.10 -8.27 8.69
C LYS A 196 -11.84 -7.40 8.66
N GLY A 197 -11.95 -6.14 8.25
CA GLY A 197 -10.82 -5.21 8.17
C GLY A 197 -10.18 -4.89 9.52
N PHE A 198 -10.97 -4.84 10.59
CA PHE A 198 -10.46 -4.70 11.96
C PHE A 198 -9.97 -6.03 12.57
N ASN A 199 -10.10 -7.15 11.86
CA ASN A 199 -9.75 -8.48 12.35
C ASN A 199 -10.33 -8.73 13.76
N VAL A 200 -11.62 -8.41 13.91
CA VAL A 200 -12.32 -8.44 15.21
C VAL A 200 -12.25 -9.84 15.84
N ASP A 201 -12.22 -10.89 15.03
CA ASP A 201 -12.05 -12.29 15.44
C ASP A 201 -10.82 -12.47 16.37
N GLU A 202 -9.68 -11.89 15.98
CA GLU A 202 -8.42 -12.01 16.71
C GLU A 202 -8.40 -11.13 17.96
N ILE A 203 -8.93 -9.90 17.86
CA ILE A 203 -9.04 -8.97 19.00
C ILE A 203 -9.90 -9.59 20.12
N VAL A 204 -11.05 -10.15 19.77
CA VAL A 204 -11.97 -10.76 20.75
C VAL A 204 -11.31 -11.98 21.41
N THR A 205 -10.61 -12.81 20.63
CA THR A 205 -9.92 -13.98 21.15
C THR A 205 -8.79 -13.59 22.10
N GLY A 206 -7.98 -12.60 21.74
CA GLY A 206 -6.91 -12.06 22.59
C GLY A 206 -7.46 -11.47 23.89
N LEU A 207 -8.53 -10.68 23.81
CA LEU A 207 -9.18 -10.08 24.97
C LEU A 207 -9.76 -11.16 25.91
N ALA A 208 -10.43 -12.18 25.36
CA ALA A 208 -10.97 -13.27 26.16
C ALA A 208 -9.87 -14.05 26.89
N HIS A 209 -8.71 -14.26 26.25
CA HIS A 209 -7.56 -14.90 26.87
C HIS A 209 -6.99 -14.05 28.01
N GLN A 210 -6.85 -12.74 27.81
CA GLN A 210 -6.32 -11.83 28.82
C GLN A 210 -7.25 -11.70 30.03
N ILE A 211 -8.58 -11.63 29.81
CA ILE A 211 -9.56 -11.64 30.90
C ILE A 211 -9.45 -12.93 31.71
N ARG A 212 -9.30 -14.07 31.04
CA ARG A 212 -9.14 -15.37 31.71
C ARG A 212 -7.90 -15.37 32.59
N GLU A 213 -6.74 -14.99 32.06
CA GLU A 213 -5.48 -14.96 32.80
C GLU A 213 -5.57 -14.02 34.02
N SER A 214 -6.11 -12.83 33.81
CA SER A 214 -6.31 -11.83 34.86
C SER A 214 -7.24 -12.31 35.98
N LEU A 215 -8.34 -13.01 35.64
CA LEU A 215 -9.24 -13.62 36.62
C LEU A 215 -8.58 -14.76 37.41
N TYR A 216 -7.75 -15.58 36.77
CA TYR A 216 -6.99 -16.63 37.48
C TYR A 216 -5.92 -16.05 38.40
N SER A 217 -5.35 -14.89 38.05
CA SER A 217 -4.36 -14.18 38.87
C SER A 217 -4.95 -13.38 40.05
N GLY A 218 -6.28 -13.26 40.14
CA GLY A 218 -6.95 -12.57 41.25
C GLY A 218 -6.87 -11.04 41.23
N GLN A 219 -6.64 -10.44 40.05
CA GLN A 219 -6.55 -8.99 39.89
C GLN A 219 -7.88 -8.27 40.20
N VAL A 220 -7.81 -7.25 41.04
CA VAL A 220 -8.94 -6.37 41.41
C VAL A 220 -9.37 -5.51 40.22
N SER A 221 -8.43 -5.17 39.32
CA SER A 221 -8.75 -4.35 38.13
C SER A 221 -9.81 -4.99 37.23
N VAL A 222 -9.92 -6.32 37.15
CA VAL A 222 -10.94 -6.98 36.31
C VAL A 222 -12.35 -6.52 36.68
N VAL A 223 -12.68 -6.58 37.98
CA VAL A 223 -14.01 -6.19 38.46
C VAL A 223 -14.24 -4.70 38.17
N THR A 224 -13.23 -3.87 38.41
CA THR A 224 -13.35 -2.42 38.16
C THR A 224 -13.46 -2.09 36.67
N TYR A 225 -12.84 -2.85 35.77
CA TYR A 225 -12.98 -2.68 34.33
C TYR A 225 -14.38 -3.06 33.85
N VAL A 226 -14.99 -4.12 34.40
CA VAL A 226 -16.39 -4.44 34.11
C VAL A 226 -17.32 -3.33 34.59
N VAL A 227 -17.11 -2.81 35.80
CA VAL A 227 -17.88 -1.66 36.32
C VAL A 227 -17.67 -0.42 35.46
N ALA A 228 -16.43 -0.13 35.05
CA ALA A 228 -16.09 0.98 34.16
C ALA A 228 -16.75 0.84 32.78
N ALA A 229 -16.80 -0.37 32.21
CA ALA A 229 -17.50 -0.64 30.96
C ALA A 229 -19.02 -0.38 31.10
N GLY A 230 -19.63 -0.83 32.20
CA GLY A 230 -21.02 -0.54 32.53
C GLY A 230 -21.28 0.97 32.66
N LEU A 231 -20.44 1.69 33.41
CA LEU A 231 -20.54 3.15 33.56
C LEU A 231 -20.33 3.89 32.23
N THR A 232 -19.46 3.38 31.37
CA THR A 232 -19.25 3.92 30.02
C THR A 232 -20.53 3.80 29.20
N PHE A 233 -21.16 2.63 29.22
CA PHE A 233 -22.44 2.42 28.54
C PHE A 233 -23.54 3.33 29.08
N VAL A 234 -23.64 3.47 30.41
CA VAL A 234 -24.56 4.43 31.05
C VAL A 234 -24.28 5.86 30.56
N GLY A 235 -23.02 6.27 30.47
CA GLY A 235 -22.63 7.58 29.96
C GLY A 235 -23.08 7.82 28.53
N LEU A 236 -22.80 6.88 27.63
CA LEU A 236 -23.24 6.94 26.23
C LEU A 236 -24.77 7.01 26.13
N PHE A 237 -25.47 6.20 26.91
CA PHE A 237 -26.93 6.19 26.94
C PHE A 237 -27.51 7.51 27.46
N VAL A 238 -26.97 8.05 28.56
CA VAL A 238 -27.37 9.35 29.11
C VAL A 238 -27.07 10.49 28.12
N GLY A 239 -25.95 10.44 27.40
CA GLY A 239 -25.64 11.36 26.32
C GLY A 239 -26.66 11.32 25.19
N ALA A 240 -27.02 10.10 24.75
CA ALA A 240 -28.02 9.91 23.70
C ALA A 240 -29.40 10.42 24.14
N LEU A 241 -29.79 10.18 25.40
CA LEU A 241 -31.00 10.76 25.99
C LEU A 241 -30.94 12.30 25.99
N GLY A 242 -29.78 12.86 26.35
CA GLY A 242 -29.51 14.29 26.29
C GLY A 242 -29.76 14.88 24.91
N VAL A 243 -29.28 14.23 23.86
CA VAL A 243 -29.54 14.62 22.47
C VAL A 243 -31.02 14.50 22.12
N SER A 244 -31.66 13.39 22.48
CA SER A 244 -33.09 13.18 22.17
C SER A 244 -34.02 14.18 22.88
N SER A 245 -33.56 14.80 23.96
CA SER A 245 -34.29 15.86 24.66
C SER A 245 -34.20 17.22 23.97
N LEU A 246 -33.25 17.39 23.05
CA LEU A 246 -33.23 18.54 22.16
C LEU A 246 -34.31 18.31 21.10
N GLY A 247 -35.19 19.30 20.89
CA GLY A 247 -36.09 19.27 19.73
C GLY A 247 -35.31 19.26 18.40
N GLU A 248 -36.02 19.22 17.27
CA GLU A 248 -35.39 19.30 15.95
C GLU A 248 -34.48 20.54 15.85
N THR A 249 -33.18 20.29 15.85
CA THR A 249 -32.13 21.30 15.77
C THR A 249 -31.45 21.19 14.42
N GLN A 250 -31.23 22.32 13.75
CA GLN A 250 -30.52 22.35 12.48
C GLN A 250 -29.01 22.19 12.74
N GLY A 251 -28.40 21.15 12.15
CA GLY A 251 -26.97 20.87 12.25
C GLY A 251 -26.57 19.92 13.39
N VAL A 252 -25.31 19.49 13.37
CA VAL A 252 -24.80 18.39 14.23
C VAL A 252 -24.07 18.90 15.48
N VAL A 253 -23.63 20.17 15.49
CA VAL A 253 -22.74 20.71 16.52
C VAL A 253 -23.41 20.75 17.90
N VAL A 254 -24.64 21.29 18.01
CA VAL A 254 -25.33 21.40 19.30
C VAL A 254 -25.69 20.02 19.87
N PRO A 255 -26.26 19.07 19.09
CA PRO A 255 -26.41 17.67 19.51
C PRO A 255 -25.10 17.04 20.00
N ALA A 256 -23.99 17.19 19.26
CA ALA A 256 -22.71 16.61 19.64
C ALA A 256 -22.18 17.18 20.96
N VAL A 257 -22.25 18.50 21.15
CA VAL A 257 -21.81 19.15 22.40
C VAL A 257 -22.72 18.76 23.57
N ARG A 258 -24.04 18.61 23.34
CA ARG A 258 -24.98 18.13 24.36
C ARG A 258 -24.68 16.70 24.79
N PHE A 259 -24.47 15.82 23.82
CA PHE A 259 -24.06 14.44 24.05
C PHE A 259 -22.80 14.39 24.92
N ALA A 260 -21.78 15.17 24.55
CA ALA A 260 -20.54 15.23 25.30
C ALA A 260 -20.78 15.73 26.73
N TYR A 261 -21.47 16.86 26.90
CA TYR A 261 -21.77 17.43 28.21
C TYR A 261 -22.42 16.43 29.17
N ASP A 262 -23.42 15.68 28.70
CA ASP A 262 -24.16 14.72 29.52
C ASP A 262 -23.39 13.40 29.75
N SER A 263 -22.57 12.96 28.79
CA SER A 263 -21.80 11.71 28.89
C SER A 263 -20.55 11.84 29.77
N ILE A 264 -19.84 12.97 29.69
CA ILE A 264 -18.50 13.13 30.28
C ILE A 264 -18.42 12.80 31.78
N PRO A 265 -19.36 13.17 32.67
CA PRO A 265 -19.28 12.79 34.08
C PRO A 265 -19.24 11.28 34.28
N TRP A 266 -20.07 10.55 33.54
CA TRP A 266 -20.14 9.09 33.62
C TRP A 266 -18.87 8.46 33.05
N LEU A 267 -18.37 8.99 31.92
CA LEU A 267 -17.10 8.55 31.34
C LEU A 267 -15.91 8.84 32.27
N ALA A 268 -15.91 9.98 32.96
CA ALA A 268 -14.89 10.33 33.93
C ALA A 268 -14.93 9.38 35.14
N VAL A 269 -16.12 9.08 35.68
CA VAL A 269 -16.26 8.11 36.79
C VAL A 269 -15.89 6.68 36.33
N ALA A 270 -16.21 6.30 35.10
CA ALA A 270 -15.78 5.03 34.51
C ALA A 270 -14.25 4.92 34.44
N ALA A 271 -13.60 5.92 33.84
CA ALA A 271 -12.15 5.96 33.72
C ALA A 271 -11.46 6.05 35.09
N LEU A 272 -12.05 6.77 36.05
CA LEU A 272 -11.58 6.77 37.44
C LEU A 272 -11.65 5.38 38.07
N THR A 273 -12.77 4.70 37.90
CA THR A 273 -12.98 3.34 38.44
C THR A 273 -11.95 2.37 37.88
N ALA A 274 -11.71 2.42 36.56
CA ALA A 274 -10.68 1.63 35.89
C ALA A 274 -9.26 1.97 36.40
N SER A 275 -8.94 3.26 36.54
CA SER A 275 -7.64 3.69 37.06
C SER A 275 -7.41 3.28 38.52
N ALA A 276 -8.47 3.31 39.34
CA ALA A 276 -8.42 2.93 40.74
C ALA A 276 -8.16 1.42 40.89
N GLY A 277 -8.82 0.57 40.11
CA GLY A 277 -8.56 -0.87 40.14
C GLY A 277 -7.15 -1.23 39.71
N ARG A 278 -6.65 -0.58 38.65
CA ARG A 278 -5.25 -0.76 38.22
C ARG A 278 -4.25 -0.30 39.28
N LEU A 279 -4.53 0.81 39.95
CA LEU A 279 -3.72 1.29 41.08
C LEU A 279 -3.74 0.33 42.26
N LEU A 280 -4.88 -0.26 42.57
CA LEU A 280 -4.99 -1.27 43.63
C LEU A 280 -4.16 -2.51 43.30
N ASP A 281 -4.20 -2.98 42.05
CA ASP A 281 -3.37 -4.12 41.63
C ASP A 281 -1.87 -3.83 41.76
N GLU A 282 -1.43 -2.63 41.38
CA GLU A 282 -0.03 -2.21 41.52
C GLU A 282 0.40 -2.11 42.99
N VAL A 283 -0.49 -1.62 43.87
CA VAL A 283 -0.23 -1.51 45.32
C VAL A 283 -0.18 -2.88 46.00
N ILE A 284 -0.93 -3.86 45.47
CA ILE A 284 -0.98 -5.23 45.97
C ILE A 284 0.19 -6.07 45.42
N GLY A 285 0.73 -5.71 44.26
CA GLY A 285 1.87 -6.37 43.62
C GLY A 285 3.16 -6.24 44.43
N GLU A 286 4.12 -7.14 44.14
CA GLU A 286 5.45 -7.13 44.78
C GLU A 286 6.43 -6.13 44.11
N GLU A 287 6.01 -5.47 43.03
CA GLU A 287 6.83 -4.53 42.27
C GLU A 287 6.70 -3.08 42.80
N PRO A 288 7.77 -2.26 42.70
CA PRO A 288 7.73 -0.87 43.13
C PRO A 288 6.76 -0.04 42.29
N ILE A 289 5.84 0.66 42.95
CA ILE A 289 4.79 1.48 42.32
C ILE A 289 5.43 2.56 41.45
N ARG A 290 5.21 2.49 40.14
CA ARG A 290 5.67 3.55 39.22
C ARG A 290 4.88 4.84 39.45
N SER A 291 5.59 5.96 39.58
CA SER A 291 5.02 7.30 39.78
C SER A 291 3.98 7.69 38.73
N SER A 292 4.12 7.19 37.49
CA SER A 292 3.18 7.41 36.39
C SER A 292 1.76 6.89 36.66
N PHE A 293 1.60 5.80 37.43
CA PHE A 293 0.27 5.26 37.72
C PHE A 293 -0.50 6.11 38.74
N LEU A 294 0.20 6.71 39.71
CA LEU A 294 -0.40 7.52 40.78
C LEU A 294 -1.05 8.80 40.27
N ASN A 295 -0.59 9.35 39.14
CA ASN A 295 -1.15 10.56 38.55
C ASN A 295 -2.41 10.29 37.69
N LEU A 296 -2.63 9.05 37.22
CA LEU A 296 -3.72 8.71 36.31
C LEU A 296 -5.12 9.15 36.77
N PRO A 297 -5.59 8.90 38.00
CA PRO A 297 -6.94 9.30 38.42
C PRO A 297 -7.10 10.83 38.39
N PHE A 298 -6.08 11.57 38.80
CA PHE A 298 -6.11 13.04 38.80
C PHE A 298 -6.18 13.61 37.38
N ILE A 299 -5.41 13.03 36.45
CA ILE A 299 -5.46 13.39 35.02
C ILE A 299 -6.87 13.14 34.47
N VAL A 300 -7.47 11.97 34.74
CA VAL A 300 -8.81 11.63 34.26
C VAL A 300 -9.85 12.65 34.73
N VAL A 301 -9.83 13.03 36.01
CA VAL A 301 -10.75 14.05 36.55
C VAL A 301 -10.50 15.41 35.89
N ALA A 302 -9.24 15.84 35.79
CA ALA A 302 -8.90 17.12 35.21
C ALA A 302 -9.38 17.22 33.76
N VAL A 303 -9.12 16.19 32.94
CA VAL A 303 -9.58 16.11 31.55
C VAL A 303 -11.11 16.14 31.48
N GLY A 304 -11.80 15.33 32.30
CA GLY A 304 -13.26 15.32 32.35
C GLY A 304 -13.86 16.69 32.70
N LEU A 305 -13.27 17.40 33.67
CA LEU A 305 -13.68 18.75 34.05
C LEU A 305 -13.48 19.75 32.92
N VAL A 306 -12.34 19.70 32.22
CA VAL A 306 -12.05 20.60 31.09
C VAL A 306 -13.06 20.39 29.97
N ILE A 307 -13.24 19.14 29.50
CA ILE A 307 -14.16 18.86 28.38
C ILE A 307 -15.59 19.25 28.77
N ARG A 308 -16.03 18.93 30.00
CA ARG A 308 -17.36 19.33 30.49
C ARG A 308 -17.50 20.85 30.61
N GLY A 309 -16.44 21.56 31.01
CA GLY A 309 -16.41 23.02 31.10
C GLY A 309 -16.58 23.69 29.75
N PHE A 310 -15.84 23.24 28.72
CA PHE A 310 -16.00 23.73 27.35
C PHE A 310 -17.39 23.39 26.79
N ALA A 311 -17.87 22.17 27.00
CA ALA A 311 -19.21 21.81 26.54
C ALA A 311 -20.30 22.66 27.21
N ALA A 312 -20.15 22.97 28.50
CA ALA A 312 -21.04 23.87 29.23
C ALA A 312 -21.02 25.29 28.65
N TYR A 313 -19.83 25.81 28.34
CA TYR A 313 -19.67 27.14 27.75
C TYR A 313 -20.45 27.26 26.43
N PHE A 314 -20.24 26.32 25.51
CA PHE A 314 -20.94 26.32 24.22
C PHE A 314 -22.45 26.18 24.36
N LEU A 315 -22.93 25.30 25.25
CA LEU A 315 -24.37 25.13 25.48
C LEU A 315 -25.01 26.37 26.13
N GLN A 316 -24.29 27.06 27.02
CA GLN A 316 -24.79 28.29 27.65
C GLN A 316 -24.82 29.44 26.64
N GLN A 317 -23.82 29.54 25.76
CA GLN A 317 -23.79 30.53 24.68
C GLN A 317 -24.96 30.35 23.70
N GLN A 318 -25.41 29.12 23.49
CA GLN A 318 -26.56 28.77 22.66
C GLN A 318 -27.90 28.79 23.43
N ASN A 319 -27.92 29.26 24.69
CA ASN A 319 -29.09 29.28 25.57
C ASN A 319 -29.75 27.90 25.79
N VAL A 320 -29.02 26.81 25.56
CA VAL A 320 -29.49 25.43 25.79
C VAL A 320 -29.48 25.08 27.27
N ILE A 321 -28.53 25.63 28.02
CA ILE A 321 -28.47 25.53 29.48
C ILE A 321 -28.48 26.93 30.10
N ARG A 322 -29.20 27.08 31.22
CA ARG A 322 -29.31 28.37 31.92
C ARG A 322 -28.01 28.71 32.65
N ALA A 323 -27.79 30.00 32.86
CA ALA A 323 -26.77 30.49 33.78
C ALA A 323 -27.06 29.97 35.20
N VAL A 324 -26.00 29.82 36.00
CA VAL A 324 -26.13 29.33 37.38
C VAL A 324 -26.32 30.54 38.28
N ASP A 325 -27.49 30.63 38.91
CA ASP A 325 -27.76 31.65 39.93
C ASP A 325 -27.34 31.13 41.31
N ILE A 326 -26.42 31.82 41.97
CA ILE A 326 -26.02 31.48 43.34
C ILE A 326 -26.97 32.22 44.29
N PRO A 327 -27.77 31.49 45.11
CA PRO A 327 -28.70 32.12 46.04
C PRO A 327 -27.92 32.96 47.08
N PRO A 328 -28.54 34.00 47.65
CA PRO A 328 -27.88 34.82 48.65
C PRO A 328 -27.45 33.96 49.84
N ILE A 329 -26.20 34.13 50.27
CA ILE A 329 -25.65 33.44 51.43
C ILE A 329 -25.58 34.44 52.58
N GLU A 330 -26.41 34.22 53.60
CA GLU A 330 -26.35 34.96 54.86
C GLU A 330 -25.59 34.12 55.89
N LEU A 331 -24.33 34.48 56.15
CA LEU A 331 -23.50 33.84 57.16
C LEU A 331 -23.09 34.87 58.23
N GLY A 332 -23.99 35.08 59.20
CA GLY A 332 -23.75 36.00 60.32
C GLY A 332 -23.61 37.46 59.85
N VAL A 333 -22.39 38.02 59.90
CA VAL A 333 -22.10 39.41 59.50
C VAL A 333 -21.74 39.52 58.01
N LEU A 334 -21.59 38.39 57.30
CA LEU A 334 -21.32 38.35 55.87
C LEU A 334 -22.61 38.08 55.10
N SER A 335 -23.08 39.09 54.35
CA SER A 335 -24.17 38.94 53.37
C SER A 335 -23.58 38.96 51.97
N ILE A 336 -23.71 37.86 51.24
CA ILE A 336 -23.36 37.79 49.81
C ILE A 336 -24.67 37.91 49.04
N GLU A 337 -24.80 38.98 48.23
CA GLU A 337 -25.95 39.17 47.33
C GLU A 337 -25.99 38.09 46.24
N GLN A 338 -27.18 37.86 45.68
CA GLN A 338 -27.34 36.95 44.55
C GLN A 338 -26.45 37.41 43.38
N PHE A 339 -25.62 36.52 42.87
CA PHE A 339 -24.85 36.77 41.65
C PHE A 339 -25.02 35.60 40.67
N THR A 340 -25.08 35.94 39.39
CA THR A 340 -25.22 34.99 38.29
C THR A 340 -23.86 34.64 37.74
N VAL A 341 -23.56 33.34 37.62
CA VAL A 341 -22.33 32.85 37.01
C VAL A 341 -22.49 32.81 35.49
N GLU A 342 -21.85 33.74 34.81
CA GLU A 342 -21.83 33.80 33.34
C GLU A 342 -21.05 32.62 32.74
N ALA A 343 -21.24 32.37 31.44
CA ALA A 343 -20.63 31.24 30.74
C ALA A 343 -19.09 31.24 30.87
N GLY A 344 -18.47 32.42 30.77
CA GLY A 344 -17.02 32.57 30.93
C GLY A 344 -16.54 32.27 32.34
N GLN A 345 -17.27 32.74 33.37
CA GLN A 345 -16.94 32.48 34.78
C GLN A 345 -17.08 31.00 35.12
N ARG A 346 -18.11 30.34 34.58
CA ARG A 346 -18.32 28.90 34.74
C ARG A 346 -17.20 28.09 34.09
N LEU A 347 -16.80 28.45 32.86
CA LEU A 347 -15.66 27.82 32.19
C LEU A 347 -14.38 27.99 33.01
N ALA A 348 -14.11 29.21 33.47
CA ALA A 348 -12.94 29.52 34.29
C ALA A 348 -12.91 28.66 35.55
N LEU A 349 -14.05 28.47 36.22
CA LEU A 349 -14.15 27.60 37.40
C LEU A 349 -13.79 26.14 37.09
N TYR A 350 -14.30 25.58 35.98
CA TYR A 350 -13.94 24.22 35.56
C TYR A 350 -12.44 24.08 35.26
N VAL A 351 -11.87 25.02 34.52
CA VAL A 351 -10.46 25.00 34.13
C VAL A 351 -9.55 25.17 35.35
N VAL A 352 -9.84 26.13 36.23
CA VAL A 352 -9.07 26.33 37.48
C VAL A 352 -9.17 25.10 38.37
N THR A 353 -10.35 24.51 38.53
CA THR A 353 -10.52 23.26 39.29
C THR A 353 -9.72 22.12 38.68
N ALA A 354 -9.72 21.98 37.35
CA ALA A 354 -8.93 20.96 36.67
C ALA A 354 -7.42 21.14 36.87
N ILE A 355 -6.92 22.37 36.80
CA ILE A 355 -5.51 22.69 37.06
C ILE A 355 -5.14 22.33 38.50
N VAL A 356 -5.98 22.72 39.48
CA VAL A 356 -5.75 22.38 40.89
C VAL A 356 -5.72 20.86 41.10
N VAL A 357 -6.67 20.13 40.53
CA VAL A 357 -6.72 18.66 40.61
C VAL A 357 -5.46 18.02 39.99
N SER A 358 -5.02 18.52 38.83
CA SER A 358 -3.80 18.04 38.16
C SER A 358 -2.53 18.32 38.98
N LEU A 359 -2.42 19.51 39.58
CA LEU A 359 -1.30 19.87 40.45
C LEU A 359 -1.26 19.03 41.73
N VAL A 360 -2.42 18.74 42.33
CA VAL A 360 -2.52 17.82 43.47
C VAL A 360 -2.06 16.42 43.07
N GLY A 361 -2.47 15.93 41.90
CA GLY A 361 -2.02 14.65 41.36
C GLY A 361 -0.51 14.56 41.16
N ALA A 362 0.09 15.59 40.55
CA ALA A 362 1.53 15.69 40.37
C ALA A 362 2.28 15.73 41.72
N ARG A 363 1.75 16.46 42.71
CA ARG A 363 2.33 16.52 44.06
C ARG A 363 2.29 15.16 44.75
N VAL A 364 1.16 14.46 44.68
CA VAL A 364 1.00 13.11 45.24
C VAL A 364 1.97 12.13 44.57
N ALA A 365 2.03 12.13 43.23
CA ALA A 365 2.95 11.27 42.49
C ALA A 365 4.42 11.55 42.86
N SER A 366 4.83 12.81 43.02
CA SER A 366 6.19 13.18 43.43
C SER A 366 6.56 12.77 44.85
N TYR A 367 5.57 12.66 45.76
CA TYR A 367 5.81 12.30 47.16
C TYR A 367 6.03 10.80 47.33
N PHE A 368 5.32 9.99 46.54
CA PHE A 368 5.40 8.53 46.61
C PHE A 368 6.40 7.93 45.60
N GLY A 369 6.74 8.65 44.53
CA GLY A 369 7.74 8.23 43.53
C GLY A 369 9.19 8.62 43.86
N GLY A 370 9.47 9.06 45.08
CA GLY A 370 10.76 9.65 45.48
C GLY A 370 11.85 8.67 45.93
N ALA A 371 11.75 7.38 45.60
CA ALA A 371 12.84 6.43 45.80
C ALA A 371 13.19 5.80 44.44
N GLU A 372 14.33 6.19 43.89
CA GLU A 372 15.02 5.61 42.73
C GLU A 372 14.36 5.83 41.35
N ASP A 373 14.50 7.06 40.83
CA ASP A 373 14.63 7.29 39.38
C ASP A 373 15.73 8.33 39.13
N ASP A 374 16.96 8.02 39.58
CA ASP A 374 18.17 8.64 39.05
C ASP A 374 18.54 7.88 37.77
N GLY A 375 17.96 8.31 36.65
CA GLY A 375 18.28 7.82 35.31
C GLY A 375 18.43 9.00 34.35
N GLU A 376 19.67 9.43 34.14
CA GLU A 376 20.08 10.49 33.23
C GLU A 376 19.46 10.39 31.81
N PRO A 377 19.25 11.53 31.11
CA PRO A 377 18.77 11.54 29.74
C PRO A 377 19.87 10.99 28.82
N ALA A 378 19.67 9.81 28.25
CA ALA A 378 20.57 9.22 27.27
C ALA A 378 20.58 10.03 25.96
N VAL A 379 21.63 10.83 25.79
CA VAL A 379 22.11 11.34 24.50
C VAL A 379 22.69 10.17 23.70
N PRO A 380 22.33 9.96 22.42
CA PRO A 380 22.88 8.87 21.64
C PRO A 380 24.18 9.31 20.96
N ASN A 381 25.33 8.77 21.36
CA ASN A 381 26.46 8.64 20.42
C ASN A 381 27.53 7.60 20.82
N GLY A 382 27.66 6.57 19.98
CA GLY A 382 28.92 6.13 19.37
C GLY A 382 29.93 5.30 20.17
N GLY A 383 30.10 4.02 19.78
CA GLY A 383 31.45 3.48 19.55
C GLY A 383 31.72 1.99 19.83
N GLY A 384 31.69 1.18 18.77
CA GLY A 384 32.43 -0.09 18.56
C GLY A 384 31.62 -1.38 18.81
N GLY A 385 31.42 -2.34 17.89
CA GLY A 385 31.87 -2.70 16.53
C GLY A 385 31.34 -4.15 16.32
N THR A 386 30.89 -4.67 15.17
CA THR A 386 31.49 -4.78 13.81
C THR A 386 30.39 -5.22 12.81
N GLY A 387 30.17 -4.51 11.68
CA GLY A 387 30.40 -4.91 10.27
C GLY A 387 29.39 -5.93 9.70
N THR A 388 28.67 -5.73 8.58
CA THR A 388 28.95 -5.01 7.32
C THR A 388 27.66 -4.73 6.52
N GLY A 389 27.54 -3.55 5.88
CA GLY A 389 26.53 -3.24 4.87
C GLY A 389 26.69 -1.81 4.34
N THR A 390 26.93 -1.69 3.03
CA THR A 390 27.36 -0.47 2.31
C THR A 390 26.20 0.48 1.95
N GLU A 391 26.54 1.78 1.99
CA GLU A 391 25.93 3.07 1.55
C GLU A 391 25.35 3.14 0.11
N PRO A 392 24.63 4.22 -0.35
CA PRO A 392 24.99 5.65 -0.14
C PRO A 392 23.93 6.76 -0.03
N ASP A 393 24.43 7.85 0.58
CA ASP A 393 24.33 9.32 0.38
C ASP A 393 23.15 10.06 -0.27
N SER A 394 22.91 11.22 0.35
CA SER A 394 22.08 12.35 -0.10
C SER A 394 22.98 13.56 -0.38
N GLU A 395 22.77 14.24 -1.50
CA GLU A 395 23.23 15.62 -1.72
C GLU A 395 22.10 16.52 -2.26
N VAL A 396 22.06 17.73 -1.71
CA VAL A 396 21.30 18.95 -2.07
C VAL A 396 22.09 19.65 -3.21
N PRO A 397 21.53 20.38 -4.21
CA PRO A 397 21.24 21.82 -4.01
C PRO A 397 20.27 22.60 -4.96
N ASP A 398 19.90 23.78 -4.43
CA ASP A 398 19.71 25.13 -5.03
C ASP A 398 18.81 25.47 -6.24
N GLY A 399 18.00 26.52 -6.03
CA GLY A 399 18.11 27.79 -6.77
C GLY A 399 17.50 27.93 -8.18
N GLY A 400 16.44 28.74 -8.34
CA GLY A 400 15.93 29.24 -9.63
C GLY A 400 16.88 30.24 -10.36
N PRO A 401 16.49 30.90 -11.49
CA PRO A 401 15.22 31.64 -11.64
C PRO A 401 14.56 31.74 -13.06
N SER A 402 13.28 32.15 -13.05
CA SER A 402 12.53 33.00 -14.03
C SER A 402 12.37 32.59 -15.51
N SER A 403 11.13 32.44 -16.00
CA SER A 403 10.43 33.46 -16.84
C SER A 403 9.12 32.98 -17.51
N ALA A 404 8.03 33.72 -17.22
CA ALA A 404 6.85 34.09 -18.04
C ALA A 404 5.93 33.05 -18.75
N PRO A 405 4.64 33.38 -19.01
CA PRO A 405 3.54 32.42 -19.20
C PRO A 405 2.92 32.38 -20.62
N VAL A 406 1.84 31.59 -20.78
CA VAL A 406 0.74 31.61 -21.82
C VAL A 406 0.86 30.49 -22.91
N PRO A 407 -0.24 29.90 -23.48
CA PRO A 407 -1.57 29.51 -22.96
C PRO A 407 -2.02 28.06 -23.35
N THR A 408 -3.20 27.67 -22.84
CA THR A 408 -4.05 26.52 -23.22
C THR A 408 -4.57 26.58 -24.67
N PRO A 409 -4.84 25.45 -25.35
CA PRO A 409 -5.71 25.42 -26.53
C PRO A 409 -7.10 24.81 -26.23
N GLU A 410 -8.15 25.48 -26.69
CA GLU A 410 -9.47 24.90 -26.98
C GLU A 410 -9.46 24.20 -28.36
N PRO A 411 -10.42 23.29 -28.64
CA PRO A 411 -10.49 22.58 -29.91
C PRO A 411 -11.39 23.32 -30.90
N ASP A 412 -10.96 23.44 -32.15
CA ASP A 412 -11.83 23.88 -33.25
C ASP A 412 -11.82 22.90 -34.43
N THR A 413 -13.03 22.73 -34.93
CA THR A 413 -13.53 21.90 -36.03
C THR A 413 -13.25 22.46 -37.43
N VAL A 414 -12.98 21.55 -38.37
CA VAL A 414 -13.49 21.45 -39.78
C VAL A 414 -13.33 22.65 -40.71
N THR A 415 -12.65 22.45 -41.86
CA THR A 415 -13.23 22.46 -43.23
C THR A 415 -12.15 22.32 -44.32
N ASP A 416 -12.44 21.45 -45.29
CA ASP A 416 -12.23 21.49 -46.77
C ASP A 416 -10.83 21.80 -47.34
N GLY A 417 -10.34 21.17 -48.41
CA GLY A 417 -10.92 20.30 -49.43
C GLY A 417 -9.87 20.09 -50.56
N GLU A 418 -10.32 19.55 -51.70
CA GLU A 418 -9.63 19.28 -52.98
C GLU A 418 -8.92 17.92 -53.07
N ASP A 419 -9.57 16.91 -53.67
CA ASP A 419 -9.62 16.58 -55.13
C ASP A 419 -8.40 15.71 -55.49
N ASP A 420 -8.41 14.60 -56.21
CA ASP A 420 -9.30 13.96 -57.18
C ASP A 420 -8.91 12.47 -57.23
N HIS A 421 -9.85 11.54 -57.48
CA HIS A 421 -9.77 10.53 -58.56
C HIS A 421 -10.89 9.47 -58.48
N GLU A 422 -11.87 9.68 -59.36
CA GLU A 422 -12.41 8.74 -60.35
C GLU A 422 -12.35 7.21 -60.09
N THR A 423 -13.56 6.71 -59.80
CA THR A 423 -14.26 5.54 -60.36
C THR A 423 -13.73 4.96 -61.70
N GLU A 424 -13.53 3.63 -61.77
CA GLU A 424 -14.31 2.66 -62.58
C GLU A 424 -13.49 1.41 -63.01
N ARG A 425 -14.11 0.25 -62.74
CA ARG A 425 -14.28 -0.94 -63.60
C ARG A 425 -13.09 -1.80 -64.03
N GLU A 426 -13.17 -3.06 -63.62
CA GLU A 426 -12.71 -4.24 -64.37
C GLU A 426 -13.39 -4.32 -65.76
N PRO A 427 -12.75 -4.98 -66.75
CA PRO A 427 -13.16 -6.36 -67.06
C PRO A 427 -12.07 -7.31 -67.63
N ASN A 428 -12.32 -8.61 -67.44
CA ASN A 428 -12.07 -9.81 -68.28
C ASN A 428 -10.88 -9.88 -69.26
N SER A 429 -10.19 -11.04 -69.26
CA SER A 429 -10.37 -12.08 -70.31
C SER A 429 -9.45 -13.30 -70.12
N ASP A 430 -10.06 -14.49 -70.26
CA ASP A 430 -9.61 -15.70 -71.00
C ASP A 430 -8.34 -16.47 -70.58
N THR A 431 -8.18 -17.77 -70.79
CA THR A 431 -8.98 -18.98 -71.02
C THR A 431 -7.95 -20.13 -71.19
N GLU A 432 -8.39 -21.37 -70.96
CA GLU A 432 -7.89 -22.64 -71.52
C GLU A 432 -6.92 -23.55 -70.74
N ALA A 433 -7.43 -24.78 -70.52
CA ALA A 433 -6.82 -26.10 -70.83
C ALA A 433 -5.65 -26.57 -69.93
N ASP A 434 -5.51 -27.82 -69.50
CA ASP A 434 -6.16 -29.11 -69.78
C ASP A 434 -5.56 -30.16 -68.79
N ALA A 435 -6.26 -31.29 -68.65
CA ALA A 435 -5.83 -32.59 -68.13
C ALA A 435 -5.50 -32.70 -66.62
N GLY A 436 -6.04 -33.65 -65.85
CA GLY A 436 -6.89 -34.83 -66.02
C GLY A 436 -6.96 -35.48 -64.62
N ALA A 437 -8.13 -35.84 -64.10
CA ALA A 437 -8.78 -37.15 -64.25
C ALA A 437 -7.93 -38.27 -63.58
N GLU A 438 -8.40 -39.11 -62.65
CA GLU A 438 -9.71 -39.77 -62.42
C GLU A 438 -9.80 -40.13 -60.91
N ALA A 439 -10.96 -40.04 -60.24
CA ALA A 439 -12.06 -41.05 -60.13
C ALA A 439 -11.61 -42.32 -59.37
N ASP A 440 -12.33 -42.93 -58.43
CA ASP A 440 -13.77 -43.12 -58.14
C ASP A 440 -13.92 -43.30 -56.60
N ALA A 441 -14.96 -42.84 -55.91
CA ALA A 441 -16.37 -43.23 -55.93
C ALA A 441 -16.64 -44.71 -55.55
N ASP A 442 -17.24 -44.90 -54.38
CA ASP A 442 -18.32 -45.87 -54.03
C ASP A 442 -18.39 -45.95 -52.49
N SER A 443 -19.40 -45.38 -51.83
CA SER A 443 -20.80 -45.80 -51.72
C SER A 443 -21.04 -46.95 -50.75
N GLU A 444 -22.11 -46.76 -49.98
CA GLU A 444 -22.89 -47.71 -49.18
C GLU A 444 -22.47 -47.93 -47.73
N THR A 445 -23.24 -47.47 -46.73
CA THR A 445 -24.59 -47.85 -46.24
C THR A 445 -24.49 -48.92 -45.13
N ASP A 446 -25.38 -48.77 -44.14
CA ASP A 446 -25.71 -49.65 -43.01
C ASP A 446 -24.77 -49.61 -41.79
N SER A 447 -25.22 -49.75 -40.54
CA SER A 447 -26.54 -49.82 -39.88
C SER A 447 -26.26 -50.10 -38.39
N ASN A 448 -27.27 -49.92 -37.54
CA ASN A 448 -27.39 -50.30 -36.10
C ASN A 448 -26.69 -49.37 -35.09
N ALA A 449 -27.37 -48.66 -34.20
CA ALA A 449 -28.49 -48.98 -33.29
C ALA A 449 -28.13 -49.95 -32.14
N ASP A 450 -28.49 -49.47 -30.94
CA ASP A 450 -28.56 -50.11 -29.62
C ASP A 450 -27.26 -50.51 -28.90
N THR A 451 -26.86 -49.72 -27.89
CA THR A 451 -27.04 -50.06 -26.46
C THR A 451 -26.95 -48.80 -25.60
#